data_AF-A0A154NYS8-F1
#
_entry.id   AF-A0A154NYS8-F1
#
_cell.length_a   1.000
_cell.length_b   1.000
_cell.length_c   1.000
_cell.angle_alpha   90.00
_cell.angle_beta   90.00
_cell.angle_gamma   90.00
#
_symmetry.space_group_name_H-M   'P 1'
#
loop_
_entity.id
_entity.type
_entity.pdbx_description
1 polymer ?
#
loop_
_entity_poly.entity_id
_entity_poly.type
_entity_poly.pdbx_seq_one_letter_code
_entity_poly.pdbx_strand_id
1 'polypeptide(L)'
;DIEHDRGLAAVLQYLIRSGQLHIISSDHDDSDEEYIANSQPPRYTSSYLHLHPNTSRLNKSEISLATKQACGYIKNADKRNMSVTSMIQRRAIGPGFSTGERCRISSSFLPNKMHQVAQYNNKAFCGSYSKDGRFFLTASQGK
;
A
#
# COMPACT_ATOMS: atom_id res chain seq x y z
N ASP A 1 40.85 -24.79 12.94
CA ASP A 1 39.97 -24.04 12.02
C ASP A 1 38.47 -24.29 12.16
N ILE A 2 37.94 -24.49 13.37
CA ILE A 2 36.49 -24.71 13.58
C ILE A 2 35.72 -23.37 13.71
N GLU A 3 36.40 -22.29 14.10
CA GLU A 3 35.79 -20.96 14.23
C GLU A 3 35.53 -20.27 12.88
N HIS A 4 36.40 -20.50 11.90
CA HIS A 4 36.25 -19.93 10.56
C HIS A 4 34.98 -20.44 9.87
N ASP A 5 34.64 -21.71 10.12
CA ASP A 5 33.47 -22.39 9.56
C ASP A 5 32.15 -21.89 10.16
N ARG A 6 32.14 -21.54 11.47
CA ARG A 6 30.98 -20.91 12.12
C ARG A 6 30.68 -19.51 11.57
N GLY A 7 31.71 -18.74 11.26
CA GLY A 7 31.58 -17.42 10.64
C GLY A 7 30.98 -17.50 9.24
N LEU A 8 31.47 -18.43 8.43
CA LEU A 8 30.96 -18.70 7.08
C LEU A 8 29.50 -19.17 7.11
N ALA A 9 29.16 -20.08 8.02
CA ALA A 9 27.78 -20.56 8.19
C ALA A 9 26.81 -19.42 8.58
N ALA A 10 27.24 -18.48 9.41
CA ALA A 10 26.42 -17.32 9.79
C ALA A 10 26.21 -16.35 8.62
N VAL A 11 27.26 -16.11 7.81
CA VAL A 11 27.18 -15.26 6.61
C VAL A 11 26.27 -15.90 5.56
N LEU A 12 26.41 -17.19 5.28
CA LEU A 12 25.53 -17.93 4.37
C LEU A 12 24.06 -17.87 4.82
N GLN A 13 23.81 -18.10 6.11
CA GLN A 13 22.45 -17.97 6.66
C GLN A 13 21.87 -16.56 6.50
N TYR A 14 22.68 -15.53 6.69
CA TYR A 14 22.24 -14.15 6.48
C TYR A 14 21.87 -13.90 5.01
N LEU A 15 22.70 -14.33 4.07
CA LEU A 15 22.49 -14.12 2.64
C LEU A 15 21.28 -14.90 2.09
N ILE A 16 21.02 -16.10 2.61
CA ILE A 16 19.81 -16.87 2.30
C ILE A 16 18.57 -16.14 2.85
N ARG A 17 18.64 -15.63 4.09
CA ARG A 17 17.53 -14.91 4.72
C ARG A 17 17.26 -13.54 4.10
N SER A 18 18.27 -12.88 3.54
CA SER A 18 18.12 -11.60 2.83
C SER A 18 17.66 -11.78 1.38
N GLY A 19 17.59 -13.02 0.88
CA GLY A 19 17.24 -13.32 -0.51
C GLY A 19 18.32 -12.93 -1.51
N GLN A 20 19.55 -12.68 -1.06
CA GLN A 20 20.69 -12.27 -1.88
C GLN A 20 21.47 -13.46 -2.45
N LEU A 21 21.24 -14.67 -1.95
CA LEU A 21 21.88 -15.89 -2.41
C LEU A 21 20.82 -16.88 -2.90
N HIS A 22 20.95 -17.32 -4.15
CA HIS A 22 20.12 -18.34 -4.77
C HIS A 22 21.00 -19.55 -5.09
N ILE A 23 20.77 -20.67 -4.40
CA ILE A 23 21.54 -21.91 -4.60
C ILE A 23 20.86 -22.69 -5.72
N ILE A 24 21.52 -22.80 -6.87
CA ILE A 24 21.05 -23.57 -8.02
C ILE A 24 21.74 -24.93 -7.96
N SER A 25 20.98 -26.01 -7.77
CA SER A 25 21.51 -27.38 -7.91
C SER A 25 21.76 -27.62 -9.40
N SER A 26 23.02 -27.78 -9.80
CA SER A 26 23.36 -28.26 -11.13
C SER A 26 23.34 -29.78 -11.09
N ASP A 27 22.14 -30.36 -11.17
CA ASP A 27 22.01 -31.78 -11.47
C ASP A 27 22.37 -31.92 -12.96
N HIS A 28 23.62 -32.30 -13.22
CA HIS A 28 24.14 -32.54 -14.56
C HIS A 28 23.65 -33.92 -14.99
N ASP A 29 22.49 -33.96 -15.63
CA ASP A 29 22.00 -35.14 -16.35
C ASP A 29 21.99 -34.75 -17.84
N ASP A 30 22.98 -35.28 -18.57
CA ASP A 30 23.16 -35.08 -20.02
C ASP A 30 22.06 -35.86 -20.78
N SER A 31 20.82 -35.39 -20.67
CA SER A 31 19.70 -35.89 -21.47
C SER A 31 19.06 -34.73 -22.22
N ASP A 32 19.31 -34.74 -23.51
CA ASP A 32 18.80 -33.90 -24.58
C ASP A 32 17.28 -34.07 -24.77
N GLU A 33 16.51 -33.54 -23.80
CA GLU A 33 15.07 -33.34 -23.91
C GLU A 33 14.76 -31.87 -23.60
N GLU A 34 14.21 -31.19 -24.61
CA GLU A 34 13.79 -29.79 -24.60
C GLU A 34 12.62 -29.59 -23.62
N TYR A 35 12.92 -29.54 -22.33
CA TYR A 35 11.97 -29.17 -21.30
C TYR A 35 12.31 -27.75 -20.84
N ILE A 36 11.55 -26.76 -21.32
CA ILE A 36 11.44 -25.46 -20.67
C ILE A 36 10.82 -25.72 -19.30
N ALA A 37 11.65 -26.11 -18.33
CA ALA A 37 11.27 -26.12 -16.95
C ALA A 37 11.00 -24.67 -16.58
N ASN A 38 9.71 -24.32 -16.56
CA ASN A 38 9.20 -23.20 -15.78
C ASN A 38 9.71 -23.38 -14.35
N SER A 39 10.90 -22.87 -14.07
CA SER A 39 11.42 -22.64 -12.74
C SER A 39 10.60 -21.49 -12.17
N GLN A 40 9.32 -21.79 -11.86
CA GLN A 40 8.57 -20.97 -10.93
C GLN A 40 9.45 -20.86 -9.70
N PRO A 41 9.85 -19.64 -9.30
CA PRO A 41 10.65 -19.47 -8.10
C PRO A 41 9.93 -20.21 -6.96
N PRO A 42 10.66 -20.94 -6.10
CA PRO A 42 10.05 -21.69 -5.02
C PRO A 42 9.07 -20.78 -4.30
N ARG A 43 7.79 -21.15 -4.32
CA ARG A 43 6.77 -20.41 -3.59
C ARG A 43 7.13 -20.59 -2.12
N TYR A 44 7.80 -19.58 -1.57
CA TYR A 44 8.15 -19.53 -0.15
C TYR A 44 6.92 -19.93 0.64
N THR A 45 7.01 -21.09 1.30
CA THR A 45 5.94 -21.56 2.18
C THR A 45 5.62 -20.45 3.14
N SER A 46 4.34 -20.09 3.21
CA SER A 46 3.77 -18.93 3.89
C SER A 46 4.20 -18.73 5.36
N SER A 47 4.88 -19.71 5.97
CA SER A 47 5.42 -19.66 7.33
C SER A 47 6.62 -18.73 7.50
N TYR A 48 7.42 -18.46 6.46
CA TYR A 48 8.56 -17.53 6.52
C TYR A 48 8.23 -16.12 6.01
N LEU A 49 7.08 -15.94 5.35
CA LEU A 49 6.63 -14.64 4.84
C LEU A 49 6.09 -13.72 5.96
N HIS A 50 5.82 -14.27 7.15
CA HIS A 50 5.17 -13.54 8.23
C HIS A 50 6.14 -13.00 9.30
N LEU A 51 7.44 -12.92 8.99
CA LEU A 51 8.36 -12.15 9.82
C LEU A 51 8.26 -10.68 9.39
N HIS A 52 7.21 -9.99 9.85
CA HIS A 52 7.10 -8.55 9.71
C HIS A 52 8.42 -7.92 10.21
N PRO A 53 9.20 -7.27 9.33
CA PRO A 53 10.46 -6.68 9.73
C PRO A 53 10.24 -5.71 10.89
N ASN A 54 11.06 -5.78 11.93
CA ASN A 54 10.93 -4.86 13.05
C ASN A 54 11.31 -3.43 12.62
N THR A 55 10.31 -2.62 12.30
CA THR A 55 10.47 -1.22 11.86
C THR A 55 10.50 -0.22 13.02
N SER A 56 10.57 -0.64 14.29
CA SER A 56 10.49 0.26 15.46
C SER A 56 11.54 1.37 15.44
N ARG A 57 12.79 1.06 15.05
CA ARG A 57 13.87 2.04 14.90
C ARG A 57 13.60 3.03 13.76
N LEU A 58 13.19 2.51 12.60
CA LEU A 58 12.85 3.34 11.45
C LEU A 58 11.68 4.29 11.77
N ASN A 59 10.64 3.79 12.44
CA ASN A 59 9.46 4.57 12.81
C ASN A 59 9.77 5.75 13.73
N LYS A 60 10.79 5.63 14.59
CA LYS A 60 11.28 6.67 15.50
C LYS A 60 12.36 7.57 14.89
N SER A 61 12.85 7.26 13.69
CA SER A 61 13.89 8.04 13.02
C SER A 61 13.39 9.38 12.48
N GLU A 62 14.31 10.31 12.26
CA GLU A 62 14.04 11.59 11.61
C GLU A 62 13.57 11.43 10.16
N ILE A 63 14.06 10.40 9.46
CA ILE A 63 13.63 10.07 8.11
C ILE A 63 12.12 9.78 8.10
N SER A 64 11.64 8.93 9.02
CA SER A 64 10.21 8.64 9.19
C SER A 64 9.40 9.91 9.48
N LEU A 65 9.94 10.81 10.31
CA LEU A 65 9.27 12.08 10.62
C LEU A 65 9.17 12.99 9.39
N ALA A 66 10.29 13.20 8.69
CA ALA A 66 10.37 14.04 7.50
C ALA A 66 9.46 13.51 6.39
N THR A 67 9.49 12.20 6.12
CA THR A 67 8.61 11.56 5.15
C THR A 67 7.14 11.72 5.53
N LYS A 68 6.77 11.50 6.80
CA LYS A 68 5.39 11.70 7.28
C LYS A 68 4.93 13.15 7.06
N GLN A 69 5.75 14.13 7.42
CA GLN A 69 5.43 15.53 7.22
C GLN A 69 5.26 15.87 5.73
N ALA A 70 6.17 15.39 4.88
CA ALA A 70 6.11 15.59 3.43
C ALA A 70 4.86 14.95 2.80
N CYS A 71 4.42 13.79 3.29
CA CYS A 71 3.19 13.12 2.83
C CYS A 71 1.90 13.74 3.38
N GLY A 72 1.97 14.83 4.15
CA GLY A 72 0.79 15.44 4.78
C GLY A 72 0.25 14.65 5.98
N TYR A 73 1.07 13.78 6.58
CA TYR A 73 0.73 13.05 7.80
C TYR A 73 0.94 13.95 9.03
N ILE A 74 -0.11 14.71 9.38
CA ILE A 74 -0.11 15.66 10.50
C ILE A 74 -0.51 14.92 11.79
N LYS A 75 0.16 15.22 12.92
CA LYS A 75 -0.12 14.58 14.23
C LYS A 75 -1.54 14.80 14.75
N ASN A 76 -2.27 15.80 14.24
CA ASN A 76 -3.65 16.10 14.63
C ASN A 76 -4.60 14.98 14.16
N ALA A 77 -5.14 14.23 15.12
CA ALA A 77 -6.04 13.09 14.86
C ALA A 77 -7.25 13.49 13.99
N ASP A 78 -7.81 14.67 14.23
CA ASP A 78 -9.01 15.14 13.52
C ASP A 78 -8.76 15.40 12.03
N LYS A 79 -7.53 15.75 11.65
CA LYS A 79 -7.13 15.94 10.25
C LYS A 79 -6.67 14.64 9.58
N ARG A 80 -6.41 13.58 10.35
CA ARG A 80 -5.90 12.30 9.83
C ARG A 80 -6.96 11.47 9.11
N ASN A 81 -8.24 11.67 9.39
CA ASN A 81 -9.34 10.89 8.80
C ASN A 81 -10.22 11.68 7.83
N MET A 82 -9.77 12.84 7.36
CA MET A 82 -10.52 13.59 6.36
C MET A 82 -10.50 12.88 5.01
N SER A 83 -11.68 12.63 4.47
CA SER A 83 -11.85 12.13 3.10
C SER A 83 -11.42 13.19 2.08
N VAL A 84 -10.98 12.76 0.90
CA VAL A 84 -10.64 13.67 -0.22
C VAL A 84 -11.84 14.53 -0.59
N THR A 85 -13.05 13.95 -0.62
CA THR A 85 -14.30 14.68 -0.87
C THR A 85 -14.53 15.80 0.14
N SER A 86 -14.33 15.53 1.44
CA SER A 86 -14.46 16.55 2.49
C SER A 86 -13.41 17.65 2.36
N MET A 87 -12.18 17.31 1.95
CA MET A 87 -11.14 18.32 1.67
C MET A 87 -11.55 19.23 0.50
N ILE A 88 -12.10 18.66 -0.58
CA ILE A 88 -12.59 19.42 -1.74
C ILE A 88 -13.76 20.35 -1.35
N GLN A 89 -14.71 19.85 -0.56
CA GLN A 89 -15.84 20.66 -0.07
C GLN A 89 -15.35 21.84 0.79
N ARG A 90 -14.40 21.60 1.69
CA ARG A 90 -13.83 22.68 2.52
C ARG A 90 -13.12 23.75 1.68
N ARG A 91 -12.41 23.32 0.62
CA ARG A 91 -11.79 24.25 -0.34
C ARG A 91 -12.83 25.13 -1.05
N ALA A 92 -14.04 24.63 -1.32
CA ALA A 92 -15.05 25.40 -2.05
C ALA A 92 -15.48 26.70 -1.33
N ILE A 93 -15.40 26.71 0.01
CA ILE A 93 -15.77 27.85 0.87
C ILE A 93 -14.56 28.50 1.58
N GLY A 94 -13.36 27.97 1.35
CA GLY A 94 -12.16 28.29 2.11
C GLY A 94 -10.96 28.59 1.21
N PRO A 95 -9.77 28.80 1.80
CA PRO A 95 -8.56 29.00 1.04
C PRO A 95 -8.18 27.73 0.25
N GLY A 96 -7.20 27.88 -0.66
CA GLY A 96 -6.65 26.76 -1.43
C GLY A 96 -6.03 25.66 -0.55
N PHE A 97 -5.73 24.51 -1.16
CA PHE A 97 -5.08 23.41 -0.46
C PHE A 97 -3.66 23.79 0.00
N SER A 98 -3.36 23.51 1.27
CA SER A 98 -1.99 23.53 1.77
C SER A 98 -1.12 22.47 1.09
N THR A 99 0.20 22.63 1.15
CA THR A 99 1.15 21.63 0.62
C THR A 99 0.89 20.24 1.17
N GLY A 100 0.65 20.12 2.48
CA GLY A 100 0.34 18.83 3.12
C GLY A 100 -0.98 18.23 2.63
N GLU A 101 -2.02 19.03 2.41
CA GLU A 101 -3.27 18.54 1.84
C GLU A 101 -3.09 18.08 0.39
N ARG A 102 -2.30 18.80 -0.42
CA ARG A 102 -1.99 18.40 -1.80
C ARG A 102 -1.25 17.07 -1.83
N CYS A 103 -0.20 16.91 -1.02
CA CYS A 103 0.55 15.67 -0.89
C CYS A 103 -0.34 14.51 -0.42
N ARG A 104 -1.23 14.77 0.53
CA ARG A 104 -2.18 13.76 1.00
C ARG A 104 -3.14 13.33 -0.10
N ILE A 105 -3.71 14.28 -0.84
CA ILE A 105 -4.60 13.99 -1.98
C ILE A 105 -3.86 13.17 -3.04
N SER A 106 -2.63 13.56 -3.41
CA SER A 106 -1.85 12.88 -4.44
C SER A 106 -1.39 11.48 -4.03
N SER A 107 -1.19 11.26 -2.73
CA SER A 107 -0.75 9.96 -2.18
C SER A 107 -1.94 9.04 -1.84
N SER A 108 -3.18 9.54 -1.93
CA SER A 108 -4.37 8.75 -1.62
C SER A 108 -4.78 7.92 -2.84
N PHE A 109 -5.09 6.65 -2.61
CA PHE A 109 -5.73 5.84 -3.64
C PHE A 109 -7.14 6.39 -3.89
N LEU A 110 -7.38 6.88 -5.11
CA LEU A 110 -8.69 7.36 -5.52
C LEU A 110 -9.51 6.20 -6.09
N PRO A 111 -10.82 6.14 -5.83
CA PRO A 111 -11.70 5.19 -6.49
C PRO A 111 -11.54 5.29 -8.01
N ASN A 112 -11.01 4.25 -8.63
CA ASN A 112 -10.72 4.18 -10.06
C ASN A 112 -11.70 3.30 -10.84
N LYS A 113 -12.72 2.78 -10.15
CA LYS A 113 -13.80 1.99 -10.72
C LYS A 113 -15.13 2.62 -10.33
N MET A 114 -15.99 2.80 -11.31
CA MET A 114 -17.36 3.26 -11.11
C MET A 114 -18.28 2.04 -10.99
N HIS A 115 -19.19 2.07 -10.02
CA HIS A 115 -20.29 1.14 -9.91
C HIS A 115 -21.60 1.93 -9.80
N GLN A 116 -22.56 1.62 -10.64
CA GLN A 116 -23.86 2.28 -10.61
C GLN A 116 -24.69 1.74 -9.44
N VAL A 117 -25.01 2.60 -8.48
CA VAL A 117 -25.79 2.24 -7.27
C VAL A 117 -27.29 2.46 -7.43
N ALA A 118 -27.70 3.33 -8.37
CA ALA A 118 -29.10 3.65 -8.63
C ALA A 118 -29.27 4.20 -10.06
N GLN A 119 -30.48 4.06 -10.60
CA GLN A 119 -30.91 4.70 -11.85
C GLN A 119 -32.20 5.45 -11.59
N TYR A 120 -32.28 6.70 -12.03
CA TYR A 120 -33.46 7.55 -11.91
C TYR A 120 -33.87 8.03 -13.30
N ASN A 121 -35.18 8.14 -13.54
CA ASN A 121 -35.71 8.64 -14.82
C ASN A 121 -35.51 10.15 -14.98
N ASN A 122 -35.29 10.87 -13.89
CA ASN A 122 -35.11 12.32 -13.86
C ASN A 122 -33.70 12.68 -13.41
N LYS A 123 -33.24 13.87 -13.83
CA LYS A 123 -31.92 14.39 -13.47
C LYS A 123 -31.83 14.64 -11.95
N ALA A 124 -30.80 14.08 -11.33
CA ALA A 124 -30.39 14.42 -9.97
C ALA A 124 -29.50 15.67 -9.98
N PHE A 125 -29.66 16.55 -8.99
CA PHE A 125 -28.91 17.81 -8.89
C PHE A 125 -27.83 17.76 -7.81
N CYS A 126 -28.18 17.29 -6.62
CA CYS A 126 -27.29 17.18 -5.49
C CYS A 126 -27.69 15.99 -4.62
N GLY A 127 -26.76 15.47 -3.83
CA GLY A 127 -27.06 14.42 -2.88
C GLY A 127 -26.01 14.27 -1.80
N SER A 128 -26.40 13.62 -0.71
CA SER A 128 -25.57 13.34 0.45
C SER A 128 -25.80 11.91 0.94
N TYR A 129 -24.73 11.29 1.39
CA TYR A 129 -24.79 10.00 2.08
C TYR A 129 -24.99 10.20 3.58
N SER A 130 -25.65 9.24 4.23
CA SER A 130 -25.62 9.10 5.68
C SER A 130 -24.18 8.87 6.17
N LYS A 131 -23.90 9.14 7.45
CA LYS A 131 -22.54 9.00 8.02
C LYS A 131 -21.97 7.59 7.88
N ASP A 132 -22.84 6.58 7.89
CA ASP A 132 -22.48 5.16 7.72
C ASP A 132 -22.50 4.70 6.25
N GLY A 133 -22.82 5.59 5.30
CA GLY A 133 -22.88 5.30 3.88
C GLY A 133 -24.05 4.42 3.43
N ARG A 134 -24.97 4.04 4.33
CA ARG A 134 -26.07 3.11 4.03
C ARG A 134 -27.20 3.74 3.21
N PHE A 135 -27.43 5.04 3.38
CA PHE A 135 -28.52 5.75 2.71
C PHE A 135 -27.96 6.89 1.88
N PHE A 136 -28.47 7.04 0.65
CA PHE A 136 -28.18 8.18 -0.22
C PHE A 136 -29.45 9.01 -0.40
N LEU A 137 -29.40 10.26 0.03
CA LEU A 137 -30.46 11.23 -0.20
C LEU A 137 -30.07 12.11 -1.39
N THR A 138 -30.94 12.23 -2.39
CA THR A 138 -30.71 13.08 -3.56
C THR A 138 -31.91 13.96 -3.84
N ALA A 139 -31.66 15.20 -4.29
CA ALA A 139 -32.68 16.04 -4.88
C ALA A 139 -32.72 15.79 -6.39
N SER A 140 -33.91 15.52 -6.94
CA SER A 140 -34.11 15.33 -8.38
C SER A 140 -35.31 16.15 -8.84
N GLN A 141 -35.39 16.40 -10.15
CA GLN A 141 -36.56 17.06 -10.72
C GLN A 141 -37.78 16.13 -10.57
N GLY A 142 -38.80 16.57 -9.85
CA GLY A 142 -40.10 15.91 -9.79
C GLY A 142 -41.03 16.39 -10.90
N LYS A 143 -42.15 15.68 -11.07
CA LYS A 143 -43.39 16.33 -11.52
C LYS A 143 -43.97 17.12 -10.35
#